data_AF-A0A2L1GLT0-F1
#
_entry.id   AF-A0A2L1GLT0-F1
#
_cell.length_a   1.000
_cell.length_b   1.000
_cell.length_c   1.000
_cell.angle_alpha   90.00
_cell.angle_beta   90.00
_cell.angle_gamma   90.00
#
_symmetry.space_group_name_H-M   'P 1'
#
loop_
_entity.id
_entity.type
_entity.pdbx_description
1 polymer ?
#
loop_
_entity_poly.entity_id
_entity_poly.type
_entity_poly.pdbx_seq_one_letter_code
_entity_poly.pdbx_strand_id
1 'polypeptide(L)'
;MLNGEEILLPFGPGEMPEVVLRILMKKHGLSFMPRHVGSALEAVGMLRSSRAKHAFLVEPAAGKAISALGIQIDAAGNPLRGCLDIRALWAETFPQSPYMPLGALAVFGSLADSREALTAIRASYVEGVIHAREHPRMALETTGVVFPVLGRSLEGMGVERVCDIHIMDSDHAAMMVTFFLTQLLEVSPASIGGRMPGEGFLRLSNARH
;
A
#
# COMPACT_ATOMS: atom_id res chain seq x y z
N MET A 1 -4.68 10.21 21.69
CA MET A 1 -3.27 10.34 21.25
C MET A 1 -2.73 8.94 21.05
N LEU A 2 -1.86 8.73 20.06
CA LEU A 2 -1.41 7.40 19.65
C LEU A 2 -0.07 6.97 20.30
N ASN A 3 0.63 7.91 20.95
CA ASN A 3 1.96 7.68 21.53
C ASN A 3 1.90 6.68 22.69
N GLY A 4 2.63 5.58 22.58
CA GLY A 4 2.69 4.51 23.58
C GLY A 4 1.45 3.61 23.60
N GLU A 5 0.49 3.80 22.70
CA GLU A 5 -0.71 2.96 22.66
C GLU A 5 -0.46 1.63 21.93
N GLU A 6 -1.29 0.63 22.24
CA GLU A 6 -1.34 -0.65 21.52
C GLU A 6 -1.98 -0.47 20.14
N ILE A 7 -1.39 -1.08 19.11
CA ILE A 7 -1.96 -1.12 17.76
C ILE A 7 -2.01 -2.58 17.29
N LEU A 8 -3.22 -3.04 16.94
CA LEU A 8 -3.41 -4.36 16.37
C LEU A 8 -2.89 -4.41 14.93
N LEU A 9 -2.10 -5.44 14.61
CA LEU A 9 -1.47 -5.68 13.32
C LEU A 9 -1.91 -7.05 12.78
N PRO A 10 -2.86 -7.11 11.83
CA PRO A 10 -3.34 -8.37 11.24
C PRO A 10 -2.43 -8.88 10.11
N PHE A 11 -1.12 -8.72 10.28
CA PHE A 11 -0.08 -9.10 9.34
C PHE A 11 1.16 -9.56 10.11
N GLY A 12 2.06 -10.27 9.41
CA GLY A 12 3.27 -10.82 10.02
C GLY A 12 4.20 -9.74 10.57
N PRO A 13 4.97 -10.04 11.64
CA PRO A 13 6.01 -9.13 12.14
C PRO A 13 7.00 -8.75 11.05
N GLY A 14 7.25 -7.44 10.89
CA GLY A 14 8.19 -6.90 9.92
C GLY A 14 7.70 -6.89 8.47
N GLU A 15 6.44 -7.27 8.21
CA GLU A 15 5.84 -7.04 6.89
C GLU A 15 5.71 -5.55 6.58
N MET A 16 5.67 -5.23 5.27
CA MET A 16 5.74 -3.86 4.77
C MET A 16 4.81 -2.86 5.47
N PRO A 17 3.53 -3.18 5.79
CA PRO A 17 2.69 -2.25 6.54
C PRO A 17 3.28 -1.89 7.90
N GLU A 18 3.75 -2.86 8.70
CA GLU A 18 4.37 -2.56 10.00
C GLU A 18 5.57 -1.64 9.84
N VAL A 19 6.43 -1.91 8.86
CA VAL A 19 7.66 -1.13 8.65
C VAL A 19 7.32 0.32 8.27
N VAL A 20 6.34 0.53 7.38
CA VAL A 20 5.84 1.87 7.03
C VAL A 20 5.31 2.59 8.27
N LEU A 21 4.52 1.91 9.11
CA LEU A 21 4.02 2.48 10.34
C LEU A 21 5.17 2.89 11.27
N ARG A 22 6.18 2.03 11.44
CA ARG A 22 7.38 2.33 12.25
C ARG A 22 8.17 3.53 11.71
N ILE A 23 8.29 3.68 10.39
CA ILE A 23 8.93 4.85 9.76
C ILE A 23 8.19 6.13 10.17
N LEU A 24 6.86 6.15 10.01
CA LEU A 24 6.05 7.32 10.36
C LEU A 24 6.12 7.63 11.86
N MET A 25 6.01 6.62 12.72
CA MET A 25 6.14 6.80 14.17
C MET A 25 7.48 7.40 14.56
N LYS A 26 8.58 6.83 14.05
CA LYS A 26 9.94 7.33 14.30
C LYS A 26 10.08 8.79 13.85
N LYS A 27 9.57 9.12 12.66
CA LYS A 27 9.66 10.46 12.08
C LYS A 27 8.90 11.51 12.91
N HIS A 28 7.80 11.12 13.54
CA HIS A 28 7.00 11.98 14.42
C HIS A 28 7.43 11.92 15.90
N GLY A 29 8.51 11.20 16.24
CA GLY A 29 8.96 11.02 17.63
C GLY A 29 7.97 10.26 18.50
N LEU A 30 7.14 9.41 17.88
CA LEU A 30 6.12 8.60 18.53
C LEU A 30 6.60 7.16 18.70
N SER A 31 6.03 6.49 19.68
CA SER A 31 6.17 5.05 19.90
C SER A 31 4.80 4.38 19.90
N PHE A 32 4.77 3.07 19.68
CA PHE A 32 3.56 2.25 19.80
C PHE A 32 3.93 0.84 20.24
N MET A 33 2.95 0.10 20.77
CA MET A 33 3.10 -1.30 21.14
C MET A 33 2.44 -2.18 20.07
N PRO A 34 3.19 -2.86 19.19
CA PRO A 34 2.60 -3.75 18.20
C PRO A 34 1.98 -4.96 18.87
N ARG A 35 0.74 -5.29 18.50
CA ARG A 35 0.10 -6.56 18.83
C ARG A 35 -0.34 -7.28 17.56
N HIS A 36 0.38 -8.33 17.22
CA HIS A 36 0.03 -9.15 16.06
C HIS A 36 -1.20 -10.00 16.36
N VAL A 37 -2.13 -10.03 15.42
CA VAL A 37 -3.35 -10.82 15.46
C VAL A 37 -3.48 -11.64 14.19
N GLY A 38 -4.22 -12.75 14.24
CA GLY A 38 -4.26 -13.72 13.15
C GLY A 38 -5.03 -13.26 11.92
N SER A 39 -5.88 -12.23 12.03
CA SER A 39 -6.63 -11.70 10.90
C SER A 39 -7.20 -10.30 11.14
N ALA A 40 -7.58 -9.63 10.05
CA ALA A 40 -8.31 -8.36 10.15
C ALA A 40 -9.69 -8.53 10.80
N LEU A 41 -10.34 -9.70 10.62
CA LEU A 41 -11.60 -10.00 11.28
C LEU A 41 -11.44 -10.05 12.80
N GLU A 42 -10.36 -10.66 13.29
CA GLU A 42 -10.02 -10.66 14.71
C GLU A 42 -9.77 -9.24 15.22
N ALA A 43 -8.98 -8.44 14.49
CA ALA A 43 -8.70 -7.05 14.84
C ALA A 43 -9.99 -6.23 14.98
N VAL A 44 -10.89 -6.31 13.99
CA VAL A 44 -12.19 -5.63 14.01
C VAL A 44 -13.06 -6.12 15.15
N GLY A 45 -13.07 -7.43 15.43
CA GLY A 45 -13.80 -8.01 16.56
C GLY A 45 -13.30 -7.47 17.91
N MET A 46 -11.99 -7.29 18.06
CA MET A 46 -11.39 -6.68 19.26
C MET A 46 -11.73 -5.20 19.40
N LEU A 47 -11.72 -4.43 18.31
CA LEU A 47 -12.16 -3.03 18.30
C LEU A 47 -13.64 -2.92 18.73
N ARG A 48 -14.53 -3.76 18.16
CA ARG A 48 -15.96 -3.77 18.49
C ARG A 48 -16.28 -4.15 19.94
N SER A 49 -15.45 -5.02 20.53
CA SER A 49 -15.61 -5.47 21.91
C SER A 49 -14.82 -4.61 22.91
N SER A 50 -14.27 -3.47 22.47
CA SER A 50 -13.47 -2.56 23.30
C SER A 50 -12.26 -3.24 23.95
N ARG A 51 -11.80 -4.37 23.41
CA ARG A 51 -10.58 -5.07 23.86
C ARG A 51 -9.31 -4.49 23.25
N ALA A 52 -9.46 -3.63 22.25
CA ALA A 52 -8.41 -2.79 21.68
C ALA A 52 -9.01 -1.46 21.21
N LYS A 53 -8.16 -0.43 21.07
CA LYS A 53 -8.57 0.91 20.62
C LYS A 53 -8.13 1.23 19.20
N HIS A 54 -7.00 0.67 18.77
CA HIS A 54 -6.37 0.99 17.48
C HIS A 54 -6.01 -0.29 16.74
N ALA A 55 -6.20 -0.25 15.42
CA ALA A 55 -5.69 -1.26 14.51
C ALA A 55 -5.14 -0.57 13.27
N PHE A 56 -4.08 -1.12 12.70
CA PHE A 56 -3.63 -0.74 11.36
C PHE A 56 -4.09 -1.80 10.37
N LEU A 57 -4.95 -1.41 9.43
CA LEU A 57 -5.55 -2.28 8.43
C LEU A 57 -5.14 -1.84 7.03
N VAL A 58 -5.06 -2.79 6.11
CA VAL A 58 -4.82 -2.56 4.68
C VAL A 58 -6.04 -2.94 3.86
N GLU A 59 -6.21 -2.36 2.67
CA GLU A 59 -7.29 -2.77 1.77
C GLU A 59 -7.09 -4.22 1.30
N PRO A 60 -8.17 -5.01 1.10
CA PRO A 60 -9.59 -4.61 1.18
C PRO A 60 -10.20 -4.63 2.60
N ALA A 61 -9.45 -5.07 3.60
CA ALA A 61 -9.97 -5.24 4.95
C ALA A 61 -10.26 -3.90 5.66
N ALA A 62 -9.50 -2.85 5.35
CA ALA A 62 -9.72 -1.51 5.88
C ALA A 62 -11.09 -0.94 5.50
N GLY A 63 -11.47 -1.01 4.21
CA GLY A 63 -12.79 -0.57 3.73
C GLY A 63 -13.94 -1.34 4.39
N LYS A 64 -13.80 -2.66 4.51
CA LYS A 64 -14.79 -3.50 5.20
C LYS A 64 -14.89 -3.19 6.69
N ALA A 65 -13.77 -2.89 7.34
CA ALA A 65 -13.74 -2.51 8.76
C ALA A 65 -14.46 -1.18 9.01
N ILE A 66 -14.28 -0.18 8.15
CA ILE A 66 -14.98 1.12 8.23
C ILE A 66 -16.49 0.89 8.27
N SER A 67 -17.02 0.07 7.35
CA SER A 67 -18.44 -0.29 7.30
C SER A 67 -18.87 -1.07 8.55
N ALA A 68 -18.13 -2.12 8.93
CA ALA A 68 -18.46 -2.98 10.07
C ALA A 68 -18.41 -2.28 11.43
N LEU A 69 -17.62 -1.21 11.56
CA LEU A 69 -17.51 -0.38 12.75
C LEU A 69 -18.49 0.80 12.76
N GLY A 70 -19.30 0.97 11.71
CA GLY A 70 -20.25 2.07 11.59
C GLY A 70 -19.58 3.45 11.45
N ILE A 71 -18.33 3.48 10.98
CA ILE A 71 -17.57 4.72 10.81
C ILE A 71 -18.20 5.51 9.67
N GLN A 72 -18.60 6.75 9.98
CA GLN A 72 -19.24 7.64 9.01
C GLN A 72 -18.24 8.07 7.95
N ILE A 73 -18.69 8.14 6.69
CA ILE A 73 -17.91 8.59 5.53
C ILE A 73 -18.53 9.83 4.90
N ASP A 74 -17.72 10.67 4.27
CA ASP A 74 -18.18 11.78 3.45
C ASP A 74 -18.70 11.32 2.07
N ALA A 75 -19.15 12.27 1.24
CA ALA A 75 -19.64 12.01 -0.11
C ALA A 75 -18.56 11.45 -1.06
N ALA A 76 -17.28 11.62 -0.74
CA ALA A 76 -16.14 11.06 -1.48
C ALA A 76 -15.69 9.69 -0.93
N GLY A 77 -16.37 9.15 0.09
CA GLY A 77 -16.04 7.86 0.69
C GLY A 77 -14.86 7.91 1.67
N ASN A 78 -14.52 9.08 2.20
CA ASN A 78 -13.48 9.24 3.23
C ASN A 78 -14.07 9.18 4.64
N PRO A 79 -13.48 8.44 5.58
CA PRO A 79 -13.91 8.45 6.97
C PRO A 79 -13.90 9.85 7.59
N LEU A 80 -15.02 10.28 8.17
CA LEU A 80 -15.15 11.59 8.81
C LEU A 80 -14.32 11.70 10.09
N ARG A 81 -14.26 10.63 10.90
CA ARG A 81 -13.48 10.52 12.14
C ARG A 81 -13.11 9.07 12.43
N GLY A 82 -12.05 8.85 13.20
CA GLY A 82 -11.67 7.52 13.69
C GLY A 82 -10.81 6.70 12.73
N CYS A 83 -10.43 7.26 11.59
CA CYS A 83 -9.43 6.68 10.69
C CYS A 83 -8.37 7.71 10.34
N LEU A 84 -7.17 7.21 10.04
CA LEU A 84 -6.03 7.97 9.55
C LEU A 84 -5.57 7.30 8.25
N ASP A 85 -5.59 8.03 7.14
CA ASP A 85 -5.03 7.51 5.88
C ASP A 85 -3.50 7.60 5.96
N ILE A 86 -2.85 6.44 6.01
CA ILE A 86 -1.40 6.32 6.09
C ILE A 86 -0.71 6.87 4.84
N ARG A 87 -1.37 6.86 3.67
CA ARG A 87 -0.83 7.44 2.43
C ARG A 87 -0.84 8.96 2.50
N ALA A 88 -1.92 9.56 2.99
CA ALA A 88 -2.00 11.00 3.21
C ALA A 88 -0.96 11.45 4.25
N LEU A 89 -0.88 10.73 5.38
CA LEU A 89 0.13 11.03 6.40
C LEU A 89 1.55 10.90 5.85
N TRP A 90 1.84 9.90 5.01
CA TRP A 90 3.14 9.78 4.34
C TRP A 90 3.43 11.01 3.47
N ALA A 91 2.49 11.41 2.62
CA ALA A 91 2.66 12.56 1.73
C ALA A 91 2.92 13.86 2.50
N GLU A 92 2.20 14.08 3.61
CA GLU A 92 2.42 15.21 4.52
C GLU A 92 3.78 15.15 5.21
N THR A 93 4.22 13.96 5.61
CA THR A 93 5.46 13.75 6.35
C THR A 93 6.70 13.88 5.46
N PHE A 94 6.59 13.51 4.18
CA PHE A 94 7.68 13.47 3.21
C PHE A 94 7.26 14.14 1.89
N PRO A 95 7.09 15.48 1.88
CA PRO A 95 6.62 16.20 0.69
C PRO A 95 7.57 16.07 -0.53
N GLN A 96 8.85 15.77 -0.31
CA GLN A 96 9.84 15.50 -1.36
C GLN A 96 9.69 14.12 -2.02
N SER A 97 8.96 13.20 -1.39
CA SER A 97 8.67 11.85 -1.90
C SER A 97 7.26 11.43 -1.45
N PRO A 98 6.22 12.11 -1.96
CA PRO A 98 4.88 12.02 -1.39
C PRO A 98 4.18 10.69 -1.67
N TYR A 99 4.72 9.87 -2.57
CA TYR A 99 4.20 8.55 -2.91
C TYR A 99 5.07 7.45 -2.32
N MET A 100 4.43 6.41 -1.79
CA MET A 100 5.09 5.17 -1.37
C MET A 100 5.15 4.18 -2.54
N PRO A 101 6.35 3.77 -3.00
CA PRO A 101 6.50 2.70 -3.97
C PRO A 101 6.27 1.34 -3.29
N LEU A 102 5.01 1.02 -3.02
CA LEU A 102 4.61 -0.22 -2.33
C LEU A 102 4.64 -1.47 -3.22
N GLY A 103 4.82 -1.29 -4.53
CA GLY A 103 4.87 -2.38 -5.51
C GLY A 103 5.90 -2.11 -6.60
N ALA A 104 6.42 -3.19 -7.17
CA ALA A 104 7.33 -3.17 -8.31
C ALA A 104 7.07 -4.39 -9.21
N LEU A 105 7.30 -4.22 -10.50
CA LEU A 105 7.31 -5.34 -11.45
C LEU A 105 8.76 -5.81 -11.64
N ALA A 106 9.03 -7.05 -11.27
CA ALA A 106 10.34 -7.68 -11.45
C ALA A 106 10.28 -8.76 -12.53
N VAL A 107 11.29 -8.77 -13.41
CA VAL A 107 11.42 -9.75 -14.49
C VAL A 107 12.75 -10.49 -14.30
N PHE A 108 12.70 -11.82 -14.39
CA PHE A 108 13.83 -12.70 -14.12
C PHE A 108 14.14 -13.62 -15.31
N GLY A 109 15.34 -14.20 -15.32
CA GLY A 109 15.78 -15.15 -16.35
C GLY A 109 16.05 -14.49 -17.70
N SER A 110 16.02 -15.27 -18.77
CA SER A 110 16.31 -14.81 -20.14
C SER A 110 15.38 -13.70 -20.64
N LEU A 111 14.18 -13.58 -20.05
CA LEU A 111 13.24 -12.51 -20.36
C LEU A 111 13.77 -11.14 -19.93
N ALA A 112 14.59 -11.08 -18.88
CA ALA A 112 15.21 -9.85 -18.40
C ALA A 112 16.28 -9.29 -19.37
N ASP A 113 16.81 -10.13 -20.25
CA ASP A 113 17.78 -9.74 -21.27
C ASP A 113 17.12 -9.24 -22.56
N SER A 114 15.84 -9.54 -22.76
CA SER A 114 15.10 -9.12 -23.96
C SER A 114 14.53 -7.73 -23.80
N ARG A 115 15.17 -6.75 -24.45
CA ARG A 115 14.68 -5.36 -24.50
C ARG A 115 13.26 -5.27 -25.08
N GLU A 116 12.98 -6.04 -26.13
CA GLU A 116 11.66 -6.07 -26.76
C GLU A 116 10.58 -6.56 -25.80
N ALA A 117 10.83 -7.68 -25.10
CA ALA A 117 9.88 -8.22 -24.15
C ALA A 117 9.65 -7.27 -22.96
N LEU A 118 10.71 -6.67 -22.42
CA LEU A 118 10.59 -5.69 -21.34
C LEU A 118 9.78 -4.46 -21.77
N THR A 119 9.96 -3.99 -23.01
CA THR A 119 9.16 -2.88 -23.56
C THR A 119 7.69 -3.28 -23.70
N ALA A 120 7.39 -4.48 -24.21
CA ALA A 120 6.03 -4.97 -24.36
C ALA A 120 5.33 -5.14 -23.00
N ILE A 121 5.97 -5.82 -22.04
CA ILE A 121 5.44 -6.03 -20.69
C ILE A 121 5.12 -4.69 -20.02
N ARG A 122 6.04 -3.72 -20.13
CA ARG A 122 5.82 -2.39 -19.56
C ARG A 122 4.63 -1.69 -20.21
N ALA A 123 4.56 -1.68 -21.55
CA ALA A 123 3.48 -1.01 -22.27
C ALA A 123 2.12 -1.59 -21.88
N SER A 124 2.00 -2.92 -21.84
CA SER A 124 0.76 -3.61 -21.44
C SER A 124 0.40 -3.37 -19.97
N TYR A 125 1.38 -3.32 -19.06
CA TYR A 125 1.11 -3.01 -17.65
C TYR A 125 0.56 -1.60 -17.49
N VAL A 126 1.17 -0.65 -18.18
CA VAL A 126 0.76 0.76 -18.20
C VAL A 126 -0.63 0.93 -18.76
N GLU A 127 -0.90 0.35 -19.93
CA GLU A 127 -2.21 0.36 -20.56
C GLU A 127 -3.27 -0.26 -19.64
N GLY A 128 -2.96 -1.38 -18.99
CA GLY A 128 -3.85 -2.03 -18.03
C GLY A 128 -4.20 -1.16 -16.83
N VAL A 129 -3.22 -0.45 -16.25
CA VAL A 129 -3.48 0.47 -15.14
C VAL A 129 -4.32 1.67 -15.59
N ILE A 130 -4.00 2.27 -16.73
CA ILE A 130 -4.79 3.39 -17.29
C ILE A 130 -6.24 2.93 -17.53
N HIS A 131 -6.42 1.79 -18.20
CA HIS A 131 -7.73 1.25 -18.48
C HIS A 131 -8.52 0.94 -17.21
N ALA A 132 -7.88 0.37 -16.18
CA ALA A 132 -8.53 0.09 -14.90
C ALA A 132 -8.99 1.36 -14.17
N ARG A 133 -8.24 2.45 -14.28
CA ARG A 133 -8.63 3.75 -13.70
C ARG A 133 -9.76 4.43 -14.46
N GLU A 134 -9.76 4.33 -15.79
CA GLU A 134 -10.81 4.90 -16.64
C GLU A 134 -12.12 4.08 -16.59
N HIS A 135 -12.01 2.76 -16.35
CA HIS A 135 -13.13 1.82 -16.37
C HIS A 135 -13.17 0.94 -15.11
N PRO A 136 -13.24 1.51 -13.89
CA PRO A 136 -13.03 0.77 -12.65
C PRO A 136 -14.09 -0.31 -12.39
N ARG A 137 -15.33 -0.11 -12.87
CA ARG A 137 -16.38 -1.15 -12.82
C ARG A 137 -16.00 -2.38 -13.66
N MET A 138 -15.55 -2.16 -14.90
CA MET A 138 -15.14 -3.24 -15.80
C MET A 138 -13.91 -3.97 -15.25
N ALA A 139 -12.96 -3.24 -14.65
CA ALA A 139 -11.79 -3.82 -14.00
C ALA A 139 -12.18 -4.75 -12.83
N LEU A 140 -13.17 -4.35 -12.02
CA LEU A 140 -13.70 -5.18 -10.93
C LEU A 140 -14.44 -6.42 -11.43
N GLU A 141 -15.27 -6.28 -12.47
CA GLU A 141 -15.96 -7.41 -13.10
C GLU A 141 -14.96 -8.42 -13.66
N THR A 142 -13.95 -7.94 -14.38
CA THR A 142 -12.85 -8.76 -14.90
C THR A 142 -12.10 -9.45 -13.77
N THR A 143 -11.81 -8.74 -12.68
CA THR A 143 -11.17 -9.31 -11.49
C THR A 143 -12.03 -10.41 -10.86
N GLY A 144 -13.35 -10.24 -10.81
CA GLY A 144 -14.27 -11.25 -10.31
C GLY A 144 -14.32 -12.53 -11.16
N VAL A 145 -14.14 -12.40 -12.48
CA VAL A 145 -14.08 -13.53 -13.41
C VAL A 145 -12.72 -14.25 -13.32
N VAL A 146 -11.62 -13.49 -13.39
CA VAL A 146 -10.26 -14.04 -13.48
C VAL A 146 -9.74 -14.49 -12.11
N PHE A 147 -10.08 -13.76 -11.05
CA PHE A 147 -9.65 -14.02 -9.67
C PHE A 147 -10.85 -14.06 -8.71
N PRO A 148 -11.70 -15.11 -8.75
CA PRO A 148 -12.98 -15.12 -8.03
C PRO A 148 -12.88 -14.89 -6.52
N VAL A 149 -11.79 -15.35 -5.89
CA VAL A 149 -11.53 -15.11 -4.45
C VAL A 149 -11.27 -13.63 -4.18
N LEU A 150 -10.45 -12.99 -5.02
CA LEU A 150 -10.14 -11.57 -4.90
C LEU A 150 -11.38 -10.73 -5.21
N GLY A 151 -12.14 -11.07 -6.27
CA GLY A 151 -13.41 -10.43 -6.59
C GLY A 151 -14.37 -10.39 -5.41
N ARG A 152 -14.62 -11.54 -4.77
CA ARG A 152 -15.45 -11.60 -3.54
C ARG A 152 -14.90 -10.75 -2.40
N SER A 153 -13.58 -10.63 -2.30
CA SER A 153 -12.96 -9.79 -1.26
C SER A 153 -13.18 -8.29 -1.50
N LEU A 154 -13.43 -7.88 -2.74
CA LEU A 154 -13.64 -6.49 -3.17
C LEU A 154 -15.11 -6.09 -3.26
N GLU A 155 -16.05 -7.05 -3.16
CA GLU A 155 -17.49 -6.79 -3.17
C GLU A 155 -17.89 -5.74 -2.12
N GLY A 156 -18.68 -4.74 -2.56
CA GLY A 156 -19.17 -3.65 -1.73
C GLY A 156 -18.16 -2.53 -1.45
N MET A 157 -16.93 -2.63 -1.96
CA MET A 157 -15.96 -1.53 -1.90
C MET A 157 -16.25 -0.46 -2.95
N GLY A 158 -15.92 0.80 -2.62
CA GLY A 158 -16.00 1.90 -3.57
C GLY A 158 -15.00 1.69 -4.72
N VAL A 159 -15.49 1.73 -5.96
CA VAL A 159 -14.69 1.46 -7.17
C VAL A 159 -13.47 2.38 -7.30
N GLU A 160 -13.61 3.64 -6.86
CA GLU A 160 -12.53 4.64 -6.82
C GLU A 160 -11.37 4.22 -5.92
N ARG A 161 -11.64 3.58 -4.78
CA ARG A 161 -10.61 3.11 -3.84
C ARG A 161 -9.85 1.90 -4.36
N VAL A 162 -10.54 1.01 -5.07
CA VAL A 162 -9.93 -0.24 -5.55
C VAL A 162 -8.99 0.02 -6.73
N CYS A 163 -9.33 0.98 -7.58
CA CYS A 163 -8.57 1.31 -8.78
C CYS A 163 -7.66 2.54 -8.60
N ASP A 164 -7.40 2.98 -7.37
CA ASP A 164 -6.44 4.05 -7.04
C ASP A 164 -4.99 3.55 -7.14
N ILE A 165 -4.59 3.21 -8.37
CA ILE A 165 -3.28 2.64 -8.71
C ILE A 165 -2.52 3.66 -9.55
N HIS A 166 -1.34 4.07 -9.10
CA HIS A 166 -0.51 5.03 -9.80
C HIS A 166 0.81 4.40 -10.24
N ILE A 167 1.15 4.60 -11.51
CA ILE A 167 2.47 4.24 -12.03
C ILE A 167 3.42 5.39 -11.72
N MET A 168 4.56 5.06 -11.14
CA MET A 168 5.65 5.99 -10.92
C MET A 168 6.55 5.98 -12.16
N ASP A 169 6.21 6.78 -13.16
CA ASP A 169 6.92 6.91 -14.43
C ASP A 169 7.64 8.27 -14.61
N SER A 170 7.59 9.14 -13.61
CA SER A 170 8.23 10.45 -13.65
C SER A 170 9.75 10.37 -13.52
N ASP A 171 10.44 11.44 -13.96
CA ASP A 171 11.89 11.64 -13.75
C ASP A 171 12.30 11.47 -12.27
N HIS A 172 11.35 11.67 -11.36
CA HIS A 172 11.54 11.58 -9.90
C HIS A 172 11.32 10.18 -9.33
N ALA A 173 10.86 9.20 -10.10
CA ALA A 173 10.60 7.84 -9.61
C ALA A 173 11.86 7.19 -9.01
N ALA A 174 13.04 7.41 -9.60
CA ALA A 174 14.32 6.93 -9.07
C ALA A 174 14.58 7.43 -7.66
N MET A 175 14.40 8.74 -7.51
CA MET A 175 14.63 9.46 -6.26
C MET A 175 13.64 8.99 -5.21
N MET A 176 12.35 8.87 -5.54
CA MET A 176 11.33 8.43 -4.59
C MET A 176 11.55 6.97 -4.15
N VAL A 177 11.92 6.08 -5.07
CA VAL A 177 12.27 4.69 -4.71
C VAL A 177 13.51 4.63 -3.83
N THR A 178 14.56 5.38 -4.18
CA THR A 178 15.79 5.46 -3.39
C THR A 178 15.51 6.04 -1.99
N PHE A 179 14.67 7.07 -1.90
CA PHE A 179 14.23 7.66 -0.65
C PHE A 179 13.48 6.63 0.21
N PHE A 180 12.50 5.94 -0.36
CA PHE A 180 11.74 4.92 0.34
C PHE A 180 12.64 3.79 0.86
N LEU A 181 13.53 3.26 0.03
CA LEU A 181 14.51 2.24 0.43
C LEU A 181 15.45 2.73 1.54
N THR A 182 15.84 4.01 1.53
CA THR A 182 16.60 4.62 2.63
C THR A 182 15.81 4.61 3.94
N GLN A 183 14.53 4.99 3.90
CA GLN A 183 13.66 4.95 5.09
C GLN A 183 13.51 3.51 5.62
N LEU A 184 13.37 2.53 4.72
CA LEU A 184 13.34 1.12 5.09
C LEU A 184 14.64 0.66 5.74
N LEU A 185 15.80 1.02 5.16
CA LEU A 185 17.12 0.67 5.70
C LEU A 185 17.31 1.21 7.11
N GLU A 186 16.84 2.43 7.38
CA GLU A 186 16.98 3.07 8.69
C GLU A 186 16.12 2.45 9.80
N VAL A 187 15.02 1.77 9.45
CA VAL A 187 14.03 1.26 10.42
C VAL A 187 14.03 -0.26 10.49
N SER A 188 14.23 -0.92 9.35
CA SER A 188 14.26 -2.36 9.21
C SER A 188 15.28 -2.75 8.13
N PRO A 189 16.60 -2.74 8.43
CA PRO A 189 17.62 -3.12 7.45
C PRO A 189 17.33 -4.45 6.75
N ALA A 190 16.82 -5.43 7.50
CA ALA A 190 16.48 -6.75 6.98
C ALA A 190 15.43 -6.72 5.85
N SER A 191 14.53 -5.72 5.83
CA SER A 191 13.49 -5.59 4.80
C SER A 191 14.03 -5.37 3.39
N ILE A 192 15.28 -4.89 3.27
CA ILE A 192 15.96 -4.69 1.97
C ILE A 192 17.25 -5.50 1.84
N GLY A 193 17.44 -6.54 2.66
CA GLY A 193 18.66 -7.36 2.63
C GLY A 193 19.88 -6.71 3.30
N GLY A 194 19.67 -5.74 4.18
CA GLY A 194 20.68 -5.13 5.05
C GLY A 194 21.49 -4.00 4.43
N ARG A 195 21.29 -3.68 3.15
CA ARG A 195 22.02 -2.61 2.44
C ARG A 195 21.21 -2.05 1.28
N MET A 196 21.59 -0.86 0.82
CA MET A 196 21.02 -0.29 -0.40
C MET A 196 21.32 -1.19 -1.61
N PRO A 197 20.36 -1.35 -2.54
CA PRO A 197 20.61 -2.02 -3.80
C PRO A 197 21.68 -1.29 -4.63
N GLY A 198 22.47 -2.06 -5.40
CA GLY A 198 23.51 -1.51 -6.26
C GLY A 198 22.96 -0.88 -7.55
N GLU A 199 23.89 -0.34 -8.36
CA GLU A 199 23.57 0.17 -9.69
C GLU A 199 22.90 -0.91 -10.56
N GLY A 200 21.89 -0.51 -11.34
CA GLY A 200 21.13 -1.41 -12.19
C GLY A 200 19.95 -2.14 -11.52
N PHE A 201 19.74 -1.97 -10.20
CA PHE A 201 18.56 -2.50 -9.51
C PHE A 201 17.25 -1.90 -10.04
N LEU A 202 17.25 -0.61 -10.37
CA LEU A 202 16.09 0.08 -10.95
C LEU A 202 16.27 0.27 -12.45
N ARG A 203 15.29 -0.19 -13.23
CA ARG A 203 15.11 0.23 -14.62
C ARG A 203 13.80 1.00 -14.72
N LEU A 204 13.91 2.33 -14.74
CA LEU A 204 12.76 3.23 -14.73
C LEU A 204 12.18 3.43 -16.12
N SER A 205 10.96 3.95 -16.16
CA SER A 205 10.26 4.27 -17.39
C SER A 205 10.68 5.62 -17.94
N ASN A 206 10.88 5.71 -19.26
CA ASN A 206 10.90 6.96 -20.00
C ASN A 206 9.56 7.18 -20.74
N ALA A 207 8.54 6.35 -20.45
CA ALA A 207 7.22 6.51 -21.06
C ALA A 207 6.63 7.81 -20.55
N ARG A 208 6.63 8.82 -21.43
CA ARG A 208 5.84 10.03 -21.25
C ARG A 208 4.41 9.67 -21.64
N HIS A 209 3.47 9.87 -20.72
CA HIS A 209 2.05 9.98 -21.04
C HIS A 209 1.71 11.45 -21.24
#